data_AF-A0A920W2T2-F1
#
_entry.id   AF-A0A920W2T2-F1
#
_cell.length_a   1.000
_cell.length_b   1.000
_cell.length_c   1.000
_cell.angle_alpha   90.00
_cell.angle_beta   90.00
_cell.angle_gamma   90.00
#
_symmetry.space_group_name_H-M   'P 1'
#
loop_
_entity.id
_entity.type
_entity.pdbx_description
1 polymer ?
#
loop_
_entity_poly.entity_id
_entity_poly.type
_entity_poly.pdbx_seq_one_letter_code
_entity_poly.pdbx_strand_id
1 'polypeptide(L)' 'MAIAVSPFSLWVNGWVTKKKLVVLGGGPGGYAAAFLAADKGMNVTLIDTGNKPGGVCLHRGCIPSKALLQ' A
#
# COMPACT_ATOMS: atom_id res chain seq x y z
N MET A 1 2.52 2.90 8.71
CA MET A 1 1.22 2.56 8.08
C MET A 1 0.23 3.64 8.48
N ALA A 2 -0.10 4.55 7.58
CA ALA A 2 -1.12 5.57 7.81
C ALA A 2 -2.28 5.26 6.86
N ILE A 3 -3.43 4.90 7.45
CA ILE A 3 -4.67 4.68 6.73
C ILE A 3 -5.45 5.98 6.83
N ALA A 4 -5.64 6.69 5.72
CA ALA A 4 -6.51 7.86 5.67
C ALA A 4 -7.86 7.43 5.10
N VAL A 5 -8.90 7.45 5.94
CA VAL A 5 -10.30 7.26 5.53
C VAL A 5 -10.88 8.66 5.35
N SER A 6 -11.40 8.99 4.17
CA SER A 6 -11.79 10.37 3.85
C SER A 6 -12.90 10.90 4.79
N PRO A 7 -12.88 12.19 5.13
CA PRO A 7 -13.37 13.21 4.18
C PRO A 7 -12.26 14.03 3.51
N PHE A 8 -10.98 13.73 3.79
CA PHE A 8 -9.87 14.54 3.30
C PHE A 8 -9.64 14.34 1.80
N SER A 9 -9.90 15.38 1.01
CA SER A 9 -9.43 15.53 -0.36
C SER A 9 -7.90 15.53 -0.37
N LEU A 10 -7.28 14.41 -0.75
CA LEU A 10 -5.83 14.32 -0.90
C LEU A 10 -5.39 15.01 -2.19
N TRP A 11 -4.48 15.97 -2.05
CA TRP A 11 -3.83 16.65 -3.15
C TRP A 11 -2.53 15.93 -3.48
N VAL A 12 -2.54 15.11 -4.54
CA VAL A 12 -1.34 14.41 -5.03
C VAL A 12 -0.98 15.01 -6.38
N ASN A 13 0.16 15.71 -6.45
CA ASN A 13 0.73 16.28 -7.67
C ASN A 13 -0.26 17.12 -8.52
N GLY A 14 -1.08 17.96 -7.89
CA GLY A 14 -2.06 18.80 -8.61
C GLY A 14 -3.43 18.16 -8.88
N TRP A 15 -3.60 16.87 -8.59
CA TRP A 15 -4.85 16.15 -8.81
C TRP A 15 -5.57 15.90 -7.48
N VAL A 16 -6.86 16.23 -7.43
CA VAL A 16 -7.74 15.92 -6.30
C VAL A 16 -8.49 14.63 -6.59
N THR A 17 -8.14 13.54 -5.90
CA THR A 17 -8.85 12.26 -6.02
C THR A 17 -9.67 11.98 -4.77
N LYS A 18 -11.00 11.87 -4.89
CA LYS A 18 -11.86 11.37 -3.80
C LYS A 18 -11.74 9.85 -3.70
N LYS A 19 -11.17 9.36 -2.61
CA LYS A 19 -11.01 7.93 -2.32
C LYS A 19 -11.54 7.63 -0.93
N LYS A 20 -12.16 6.47 -0.75
CA LYS A 20 -12.73 6.09 0.56
C LYS A 20 -11.64 5.69 1.54
N LEU A 21 -10.57 5.07 1.04
CA LEU A 21 -9.45 4.59 1.84
C LEU A 21 -8.14 4.83 1.10
N VAL A 22 -7.15 5.38 1.80
CA VAL A 22 -5.79 5.51 1.27
C VAL A 22 -4.84 4.78 2.21
N VAL A 23 -4.01 3.91 1.64
CA VAL A 23 -3.00 3.13 2.36
C VAL A 23 -1.63 3.65 1.97
N LEU A 24 -0.91 4.22 2.95
CA LEU A 24 0.46 4.68 2.76
C LEU A 24 1.45 3.58 3.17
N GLY A 25 2.21 3.10 2.18
CA GLY A 25 3.17 2.00 2.26
C GLY A 25 2.62 0.70 1.68
N GLY A 26 3.32 0.13 0.70
CA GLY A 26 3.04 -1.11 -0.01
C GLY A 26 3.85 -2.31 0.48
N GLY A 27 4.30 -2.29 1.74
CA GLY A 27 4.87 -3.46 2.42
C GLY A 27 3.83 -4.55 2.75
N PRO A 28 4.23 -5.68 3.36
CA PRO A 28 3.36 -6.84 3.61
C PRO A 28 2.07 -6.50 4.34
N GLY A 29 2.10 -5.63 5.35
CA GLY A 29 0.88 -5.19 6.03
C GLY A 29 0.05 -4.20 5.21
N GLY A 30 0.69 -3.37 4.39
CA GLY A 30 0.04 -2.31 3.64
C GLY A 30 -0.70 -2.80 2.40
N TYR A 31 -0.02 -3.54 1.51
CA TYR A 31 -0.70 -4.07 0.33
C TYR A 31 -1.78 -5.10 0.71
N ALA A 32 -1.57 -5.90 1.76
CA ALA A 32 -2.57 -6.85 2.23
C ALA A 32 -3.82 -6.14 2.77
N ALA A 33 -3.64 -5.06 3.56
CA ALA A 33 -4.76 -4.25 4.04
C ALA A 33 -5.50 -3.56 2.88
N ALA A 34 -4.76 -3.09 1.86
CA ALA A 34 -5.35 -2.48 0.69
C ALA A 34 -6.19 -3.46 -0.14
N PHE A 35 -5.70 -4.69 -0.33
CA PHE A 35 -6.44 -5.75 -1.02
C PHE A 35 -7.66 -6.19 -0.22
N LEU A 36 -7.54 -6.42 1.08
CA LEU A 36 -8.69 -6.75 1.93
C LEU A 36 -9.79 -5.67 1.86
N ALA A 37 -9.42 -4.41 1.86
CA ALA A 37 -10.38 -3.32 1.73
C ALA A 37 -11.00 -3.25 0.32
N ALA A 38 -10.22 -3.54 -0.73
CA ALA A 38 -10.73 -3.62 -2.10
C ALA A 38 -11.71 -4.80 -2.27
N ASP A 39 -11.41 -5.96 -1.68
CA ASP A 39 -12.28 -7.15 -1.68
C ASP A 39 -13.62 -6.86 -0.97
N LYS A 40 -13.61 -5.98 0.02
CA LYS A 40 -14.82 -5.47 0.69
C LYS A 40 -15.57 -4.37 -0.11
N GLY A 41 -15.17 -4.12 -1.36
CA GLY A 41 -15.81 -3.16 -2.25
C GLY A 41 -15.48 -1.69 -1.93
N MET A 42 -14.44 -1.42 -1.15
CA MET A 42 -14.00 -0.04 -0.89
C MET A 42 -13.17 0.49 -2.05
N ASN A 43 -13.30 1.78 -2.35
CA ASN A 43 -12.41 2.44 -3.31
C ASN A 43 -11.11 2.82 -2.62
N VAL A 44 -10.10 1.97 -2.79
CA VAL A 44 -8.80 2.05 -2.13
C VAL A 44 -7.75 2.66 -3.06
N THR A 45 -6.80 3.40 -2.50
CA THR A 45 -5.58 3.80 -3.19
C THR A 45 -4.37 3.46 -2.34
N LEU A 46 -3.49 2.62 -2.89
CA LEU A 46 -2.21 2.26 -2.28
C LEU A 46 -1.15 3.23 -2.82
N ILE A 47 -0.43 3.89 -1.93
CA ILE A 47 0.69 4.77 -2.31
C ILE A 47 1.95 4.21 -1.66
N ASP A 48 2.95 3.91 -2.47
CA ASP A 48 4.28 3.51 -2.03
C ASP A 48 5.33 4.26 -2.85
N THR A 49 6.51 4.46 -2.28
CA THR A 49 7.63 5.10 -2.97
C THR A 49 8.38 4.13 -3.90
N GLY A 50 8.24 2.83 -3.69
CA GLY A 50 8.80 1.78 -4.52
C GLY A 50 7.94 1.49 -5.75
N ASN A 51 8.60 1.13 -6.85
CA ASN A 51 7.93 0.82 -8.13
C ASN A 51 7.07 -0.46 -8.10
N LYS A 52 7.23 -1.32 -7.08
CA LYS A 52 6.54 -2.61 -6.99
C LYS A 52 5.99 -2.81 -5.58
N PRO A 53 4.77 -3.35 -5.44
CA PRO A 53 4.24 -3.75 -4.13
C PRO A 53 5.11 -4.86 -3.52
N GLY A 54 5.08 -5.00 -2.20
CA GLY A 54 5.85 -5.98 -1.43
C GLY A 54 6.82 -5.36 -0.43
N GLY A 55 7.21 -4.10 -0.63
CA GLY A 55 8.10 -3.35 0.25
C GLY A 55 9.39 -4.10 0.59
N VAL A 56 9.90 -3.86 1.80
CA VAL A 56 11.17 -4.47 2.25
C VAL A 56 11.07 -5.99 2.32
N CYS A 57 10.01 -6.55 2.89
CA CYS A 57 9.88 -8.00 3.09
C CYS A 57 10.08 -8.81 1.81
N LEU A 58 9.43 -8.39 0.71
CA LEU A 58 9.50 -9.08 -0.57
C LEU A 58 10.80 -8.79 -1.32
N HIS A 59 11.27 -7.54 -1.33
CA HIS A 59 12.33 -7.12 -2.24
C HIS A 59 13.73 -7.07 -1.62
N ARG A 60 13.84 -6.82 -0.31
CA ARG A 60 15.13 -6.60 0.38
C ARG A 60 15.18 -7.15 1.81
N GLY A 61 14.35 -8.12 2.13
CA GLY A 61 14.17 -8.61 3.50
C GLY A 61 13.93 -10.10 3.52
N CYS A 62 12.85 -10.53 4.18
CA CYS A 62 12.60 -11.93 4.50
C CYS A 62 12.69 -12.86 3.28
N ILE A 63 12.08 -12.49 2.15
CA ILE A 63 12.04 -13.36 0.97
C ILE A 63 13.43 -13.57 0.36
N PRO A 64 14.22 -12.53 -0.01
CA PRO A 64 15.56 -12.75 -0.55
C PRO A 64 16.50 -13.36 0.47
N SER A 65 16.40 -13.00 1.75
CA SER A 65 17.21 -13.62 2.81
C SER A 65 16.93 -15.11 2.94
N LYS A 66 15.66 -15.55 2.83
CA LYS A 66 15.29 -16.96 2.92
C LYS A 66 15.46 -17.74 1.62
N ALA A 67 15.49 -17.07 0.47
CA ALA A 67 15.78 -17.71 -0.82
C ALA A 67 17.28 -18.07 -0.98
N LEU A 68 18.17 -17.33 -0.31
CA LEU A 68 19.62 -17.57 -0.34
C LEU A 68 20.11 -18.47 0.79
N LEU A 69 19.27 -18.72 1.80
CA LEU A 69 19.54 -19.65 2.89
C LEU A 69 18.88 -20.98 2.54
N GLN A 70 19.66 -21.90 1.97
CA GLN A 70 19.27 -23.30 1.78
C GLN A 70 19.47 -24.08 3.07
#